data_AF-A0A3R6HS65-F1
#
_entry.id   AF-A0A3R6HS65-F1
#
_cell.length_a   1.000
_cell.length_b   1.000
_cell.length_c   1.000
_cell.angle_alpha   90.00
_cell.angle_beta   90.00
_cell.angle_gamma   90.00
#
_symmetry.space_group_name_H-M   'P 1'
#
loop_
_entity.id
_entity.type
_entity.pdbx_description
1 polymer ?
#
loop_
_entity_poly.entity_id
_entity_poly.type
_entity_poly.pdbx_seq_one_letter_code
_entity_poly.pdbx_strand_id
1 'polypeptide(L)'
;MKRITMVLVSMLMLTLEIHAASAATSGNVSSTSEMDWTPVMDAIIQVESKGDSKAKSGNSVGVMQITPILVAECNNILKRKKSKKRYTLADRYNVAKSKEMFLLIQSVYNPLNSIERAIRSWNGGNHYSKKRTQRYFEKVMKLLKK
;
A
#
# COMPACT_ATOMS: atom_id res chain seq x y z
N MET A 1 52.91 16.86 17.36
CA MET A 1 53.55 16.89 16.03
C MET A 1 53.32 15.54 15.34
N LYS A 2 52.68 15.58 14.16
CA LYS A 2 52.80 14.70 12.97
C LYS A 2 53.59 13.39 13.20
N ARG A 3 53.11 12.20 12.82
CA ARG A 3 52.88 11.76 11.43
C ARG A 3 52.07 10.45 11.46
N ILE A 4 50.88 10.43 10.86
CA ILE A 4 50.22 9.17 10.47
C ILE A 4 50.72 8.86 9.06
N THR A 5 51.53 7.82 8.96
CA THR A 5 52.09 7.30 7.71
C THR A 5 50.95 6.70 6.89
N MET A 6 50.65 7.31 5.73
CA MET A 6 49.68 6.77 4.76
C MET A 6 50.22 5.48 4.15
N VAL A 7 49.51 4.38 4.35
CA VAL A 7 49.79 3.09 3.71
C VAL A 7 49.06 3.02 2.38
N LEU A 8 49.86 3.15 1.32
CA LEU A 8 49.85 2.46 0.03
C LEU A 8 48.50 2.02 -0.58
N VAL A 9 48.12 2.83 -1.57
CA VAL A 9 47.57 2.51 -2.89
C VAL A 9 47.66 1.04 -3.32
N SER A 10 46.50 0.44 -3.63
CA SER A 10 46.35 -0.52 -4.72
C SER A 10 44.90 -0.50 -5.21
N MET A 11 44.61 0.42 -6.14
CA MET A 11 43.43 0.39 -6.99
C MET A 11 43.72 -0.58 -8.14
N LEU A 12 43.11 -1.76 -8.13
CA LEU A 12 43.00 -2.59 -9.32
C LEU A 12 41.60 -2.39 -9.90
N MET A 13 41.43 -1.32 -10.68
CA MET A 13 40.25 -1.11 -11.52
C MET A 13 40.47 -1.85 -12.84
N LEU A 14 39.79 -2.99 -13.00
CA LEU A 14 39.74 -3.71 -14.26
C LEU A 14 38.79 -2.94 -15.20
N THR A 15 39.36 -2.16 -16.12
CA THR A 15 38.60 -1.45 -17.15
C THR A 15 38.23 -2.41 -18.29
N LEU A 16 36.95 -2.73 -18.41
CA LEU A 16 36.36 -3.34 -19.61
C LEU A 16 35.63 -2.24 -20.39
N GLU A 17 36.24 -1.82 -21.51
CA GLU A 17 35.66 -0.90 -22.48
C GLU A 17 34.74 -1.65 -23.47
N ILE A 18 33.45 -1.37 -23.32
CA ILE A 18 32.35 -1.16 -24.29
C ILE A 18 32.42 -1.85 -25.68
N HIS A 19 31.37 -2.63 -25.99
CA HIS A 19 30.78 -2.66 -27.33
C HIS A 19 29.27 -2.38 -27.22
N ALA A 20 28.88 -1.15 -27.57
CA ALA A 20 27.47 -0.77 -27.72
C ALA A 20 27.01 -1.12 -29.14
N ALA A 21 26.29 -2.23 -29.29
CA ALA A 21 25.45 -2.47 -30.46
C ALA A 21 24.07 -1.88 -30.17
N SER A 22 23.78 -0.71 -30.75
CA SER A 22 22.47 -0.08 -30.69
C SER A 22 21.48 -0.83 -31.59
N ALA A 23 20.77 -1.80 -31.03
CA ALA A 23 19.51 -2.24 -31.60
C ALA A 23 18.40 -1.33 -31.04
N ALA A 24 18.00 -0.34 -31.84
CA ALA A 24 16.82 0.46 -31.58
C ALA A 24 15.59 -0.45 -31.50
N THR A 25 15.21 -0.85 -30.30
CA THR A 25 13.87 -1.36 -30.02
C THR A 25 13.12 -0.23 -29.33
N SER A 26 12.45 0.57 -30.16
CA SER A 26 11.34 1.42 -29.74
C SER A 26 10.26 0.51 -29.15
N GLY A 27 10.38 0.23 -27.85
CA GLY A 27 9.45 -0.60 -27.09
C GLY A 27 8.99 0.16 -25.86
N ASN A 28 8.06 1.09 -26.08
CA ASN A 28 7.11 1.64 -25.13
C ASN A 28 7.65 1.81 -23.69
N VAL A 29 8.08 3.04 -23.35
CA VAL A 29 8.09 3.49 -21.95
C VAL A 29 6.65 3.36 -21.47
N SER A 30 6.34 2.22 -20.85
CA SER A 30 5.05 1.96 -20.26
C SER A 30 4.89 2.97 -19.14
N SER A 31 4.18 4.06 -19.44
CA SER A 31 3.49 4.84 -18.43
C SER A 31 2.77 3.83 -17.55
N THR A 32 3.31 3.54 -16.36
CA THR A 32 2.68 2.65 -15.40
C THR A 32 1.28 3.18 -15.18
N SER A 33 0.29 2.56 -15.78
CA SER A 33 -1.11 2.89 -15.56
C SER A 33 -1.33 2.78 -14.06
N GLU A 34 -1.65 3.89 -13.41
CA GLU A 34 -1.95 3.92 -11.98
C GLU A 34 -3.03 2.86 -11.71
N MET A 35 -2.78 1.95 -10.77
CA MET A 35 -3.71 0.85 -10.51
C MET A 35 -5.06 1.42 -10.07
N ASP A 36 -6.12 1.08 -10.81
CA ASP A 36 -7.49 1.41 -10.39
C ASP A 36 -7.90 0.50 -9.23
N TRP A 37 -7.91 1.08 -8.03
CA TRP A 37 -8.34 0.42 -6.80
C TRP A 37 -9.85 0.42 -6.61
N THR A 38 -10.63 1.11 -7.46
CA THR A 38 -12.08 1.27 -7.29
C THR A 38 -12.82 -0.06 -7.19
N PRO A 39 -12.59 -1.06 -8.07
CA PRO A 39 -13.26 -2.35 -7.97
C PRO A 39 -12.94 -3.07 -6.64
N VAL A 40 -11.68 -2.98 -6.18
CA VAL A 40 -11.23 -3.60 -4.92
C VAL A 40 -11.88 -2.91 -3.72
N MET A 41 -11.91 -1.58 -3.69
CA MET A 41 -12.53 -0.82 -2.61
C MET A 41 -14.04 -1.06 -2.55
N ASP A 42 -14.74 -1.11 -3.68
CA ASP A 42 -16.18 -1.34 -3.73
C ASP A 42 -16.52 -2.78 -3.28
N ALA A 43 -15.73 -3.77 -3.70
CA ALA A 43 -15.88 -5.15 -3.23
C ALA A 43 -15.61 -5.28 -1.72
N ILE A 44 -14.61 -4.57 -1.17
CA ILE A 44 -14.36 -4.52 0.28
C ILE A 44 -15.55 -3.87 1.01
N ILE A 45 -16.03 -2.70 0.55
CA ILE A 45 -17.19 -2.01 1.14
C ILE A 45 -18.40 -2.93 1.21
N GLN A 46 -18.66 -3.67 0.13
CA GLN A 46 -19.77 -4.61 0.07
C GLN A 46 -19.63 -5.75 1.09
N VAL A 47 -18.42 -6.27 1.33
CA VAL A 47 -18.16 -7.31 2.33
C VAL A 47 -18.23 -6.78 3.76
N GLU A 48 -17.72 -5.57 4.01
CA GLU A 48 -17.60 -4.98 5.35
C GLU A 48 -18.92 -4.43 5.89
N SER A 49 -19.69 -3.75 5.05
CA SER A 49 -20.86 -2.98 5.51
C SER A 49 -22.07 -3.08 4.58
N LYS A 50 -21.95 -3.71 3.41
CA LYS A 50 -22.95 -3.63 2.33
C LYS A 50 -23.26 -2.17 1.93
N GLY A 51 -22.29 -1.27 2.08
CA GLY A 51 -22.43 0.15 1.77
C GLY A 51 -22.99 1.02 2.90
N ASP A 52 -23.26 0.47 4.09
CA ASP A 52 -23.78 1.25 5.21
C ASP A 52 -22.68 2.14 5.83
N SER A 53 -22.81 3.46 5.64
CA SER A 53 -21.89 4.46 6.17
C SER A 53 -21.95 4.61 7.68
N LYS A 54 -22.95 4.05 8.35
CA LYS A 54 -23.11 4.07 9.82
C LYS A 54 -22.83 2.71 10.47
N ALA A 55 -22.42 1.70 9.69
CA ALA A 55 -22.13 0.37 10.20
C ALA A 55 -21.13 0.40 11.37
N LYS A 56 -21.37 -0.41 12.39
CA LYS A 56 -20.51 -0.51 13.58
C LYS A 56 -20.38 -1.97 14.03
N SER A 57 -19.15 -2.42 14.21
CA SER A 57 -18.82 -3.72 14.79
C SER A 57 -17.64 -3.56 15.75
N GLY A 58 -17.90 -3.66 17.05
CA GLY A 58 -16.91 -3.34 18.07
C GLY A 58 -16.37 -1.91 17.90
N ASN A 59 -15.05 -1.81 17.71
CA ASN A 59 -14.36 -0.53 17.48
C ASN A 59 -14.27 -0.12 16.00
N SER A 60 -14.65 -1.00 15.08
CA SER A 60 -14.69 -0.74 13.64
C SER A 60 -15.97 -0.03 13.25
N VAL A 61 -15.85 1.01 12.40
CA VAL A 61 -17.02 1.80 11.97
C VAL A 61 -16.94 2.19 10.49
N GLY A 62 -18.10 2.52 9.92
CA GLY A 62 -18.24 3.05 8.57
C GLY A 62 -18.18 1.99 7.47
N VAL A 63 -18.19 2.46 6.22
CA VAL A 63 -18.34 1.61 5.03
C VAL A 63 -17.24 0.56 4.87
N MET A 64 -16.03 0.83 5.37
CA MET A 64 -14.89 -0.07 5.28
C MET A 64 -14.45 -0.62 6.66
N GLN A 65 -15.29 -0.47 7.70
CA GLN A 65 -15.05 -0.99 9.05
C GLN A 65 -13.68 -0.62 9.64
N ILE A 66 -13.35 0.68 9.61
CA ILE A 66 -12.04 1.19 10.01
C ILE A 66 -11.92 1.27 11.54
N THR A 67 -10.78 0.84 12.09
CA THR A 67 -10.47 0.90 13.53
C THR A 67 -9.77 2.21 13.93
N PRO A 68 -9.74 2.58 15.23
CA PRO A 68 -8.92 3.70 15.71
C PRO A 68 -7.42 3.53 15.43
N ILE A 69 -6.92 2.29 15.46
CA ILE A 69 -5.50 1.97 15.20
C ILE A 69 -5.14 2.31 13.74
N LEU A 70 -6.03 2.01 12.79
CA LEU A 70 -5.79 2.35 11.38
C LEU A 70 -5.77 3.87 11.16
N VAL A 71 -6.64 4.62 11.84
CA VAL A 71 -6.63 6.11 11.80
C VAL A 71 -5.31 6.65 12.36
N ALA A 72 -4.85 6.11 13.49
CA ALA A 72 -3.56 6.48 14.06
C ALA A 72 -2.41 6.19 13.09
N GLU A 73 -2.41 5.03 12.42
CA GLU A 73 -1.37 4.70 11.44
C GLU A 73 -1.43 5.60 10.20
N CYS A 74 -2.62 5.92 9.70
CA CYS A 74 -2.76 6.92 8.63
C CYS A 74 -2.12 8.26 9.03
N ASN A 75 -2.36 8.72 10.26
CA ASN A 75 -1.76 9.94 10.77
C ASN A 75 -0.23 9.83 10.94
N ASN A 76 0.28 8.67 11.35
CA ASN A 76 1.72 8.41 11.41
C ASN A 76 2.36 8.46 10.02
N ILE A 77 1.74 7.85 9.01
CA ILE A 77 2.19 7.90 7.61
C ILE A 77 2.24 9.36 7.15
N LEU A 78 1.17 10.13 7.36
CA LEU A 78 1.12 11.54 6.95
C LEU A 78 2.19 12.38 7.66
N LYS A 79 2.46 12.11 8.94
CA LYS A 79 3.56 12.75 9.68
C LYS A 79 4.92 12.43 9.06
N ARG A 80 5.20 11.16 8.75
CA ARG A 80 6.46 10.75 8.07
C ARG A 80 6.60 11.41 6.69
N LYS A 81 5.49 11.58 5.97
CA LYS A 81 5.41 12.30 4.68
C LYS A 81 5.41 13.83 4.82
N LYS A 82 5.60 14.39 6.03
CA LYS A 82 5.56 15.84 6.33
C LYS A 82 4.27 16.55 5.90
N SER A 83 3.17 15.82 5.74
CA SER A 83 1.86 16.39 5.43
C SER A 83 1.23 17.03 6.66
N LYS A 84 0.47 18.12 6.47
CA LYS A 84 -0.33 18.76 7.52
C LYS A 84 -1.71 18.09 7.72
N LYS A 85 -2.20 17.30 6.75
CA LYS A 85 -3.50 16.61 6.83
C LYS A 85 -3.53 15.62 8.01
N ARG A 86 -4.62 15.59 8.78
CA ARG A 86 -4.86 14.59 9.84
C ARG A 86 -6.30 14.10 9.78
N TYR A 87 -6.47 12.80 9.96
CA TYR A 87 -7.77 12.17 10.11
C TYR A 87 -8.18 12.12 11.58
N THR A 88 -9.48 12.29 11.80
CA THR A 88 -10.15 12.13 13.10
C THR A 88 -10.88 10.79 13.16
N LEU A 89 -11.32 10.38 14.36
CA LEU A 89 -12.12 9.15 14.50
C LEU A 89 -13.48 9.25 13.79
N ALA A 90 -14.03 10.46 13.63
CA ALA A 90 -15.30 10.68 12.94
C ALA A 90 -15.16 10.50 11.41
N ASP A 91 -13.97 10.72 10.85
CA ASP A 91 -13.73 10.60 9.40
C ASP A 91 -13.96 9.18 8.85
N ARG A 92 -13.98 8.17 9.73
CA ARG A 92 -14.28 6.79 9.38
C ARG A 92 -15.72 6.59 8.88
N TYR A 93 -16.65 7.49 9.21
CA TYR A 93 -18.02 7.46 8.70
C TYR A 93 -18.15 8.13 7.32
N ASN A 94 -17.12 8.85 6.86
CA ASN A 94 -17.12 9.46 5.54
C ASN A 94 -16.56 8.49 4.50
N VAL A 95 -17.32 8.23 3.43
CA VAL A 95 -16.97 7.27 2.38
C VAL A 95 -15.67 7.64 1.66
N ALA A 96 -15.55 8.90 1.24
CA ALA A 96 -14.37 9.37 0.51
C ALA A 96 -13.11 9.26 1.38
N LYS A 97 -13.16 9.74 2.63
CA LYS A 97 -12.03 9.64 3.56
C LYS A 97 -11.67 8.20 3.91
N SER A 98 -12.65 7.29 3.94
CA SER A 98 -12.40 5.85 4.14
C SER A 98 -11.60 5.26 2.97
N LYS A 99 -11.99 5.58 1.73
CA LYS A 99 -11.25 5.20 0.52
C LYS A 99 -9.83 5.81 0.52
N GLU A 100 -9.69 7.07 0.89
CA GLU A 100 -8.36 7.72 1.03
C GLU A 100 -7.47 7.02 2.07
N MET A 101 -8.03 6.64 3.23
CA MET A 101 -7.29 5.91 4.27
C MET A 101 -6.85 4.52 3.78
N PHE A 102 -7.69 3.82 3.03
CA PHE A 102 -7.32 2.57 2.37
C PHE A 102 -6.10 2.76 1.46
N LEU A 103 -6.16 3.71 0.53
CA LEU A 103 -5.06 4.00 -0.40
C LEU A 103 -3.78 4.41 0.32
N LEU A 104 -3.89 5.19 1.39
CA LEU A 104 -2.73 5.61 2.17
C LEU A 104 -2.00 4.42 2.81
N ILE A 105 -2.75 3.47 3.38
CA ILE A 105 -2.21 2.22 3.94
C ILE A 105 -1.55 1.39 2.83
N GLN A 106 -2.21 1.22 1.68
CA GLN A 106 -1.65 0.47 0.55
C GLN A 106 -0.35 1.09 0.03
N SER A 107 -0.24 2.43 0.00
CA SER A 107 0.96 3.13 -0.48
C SER A 107 2.24 2.82 0.32
N VAL A 108 2.11 2.34 1.56
CA VAL A 108 3.24 2.01 2.44
C VAL A 108 3.42 0.51 2.59
N TYR A 109 2.30 -0.21 2.77
CA TYR A 109 2.33 -1.63 3.10
C TYR A 109 1.99 -2.52 1.94
N ASN A 110 1.88 -2.02 0.71
CA ASN A 110 1.71 -2.81 -0.51
C ASN A 110 2.32 -2.11 -1.74
N PRO A 111 3.63 -1.81 -1.74
CA PRO A 111 4.25 -0.99 -2.78
C PRO A 111 4.27 -1.64 -4.17
N LEU A 112 4.05 -2.95 -4.25
CA LEU A 112 3.97 -3.70 -5.50
C LEU A 112 2.52 -3.87 -5.99
N ASN A 113 1.56 -3.20 -5.36
CA ASN A 113 0.15 -3.19 -5.77
C ASN A 113 -0.47 -4.60 -5.92
N SER A 114 -0.16 -5.52 -5.00
CA SER A 114 -0.76 -6.86 -5.01
C SER A 114 -2.20 -6.81 -4.49
N ILE A 115 -3.17 -7.19 -5.34
CA ILE A 115 -4.60 -7.27 -4.96
C ILE A 115 -4.80 -8.25 -3.79
N GLU A 116 -4.16 -9.42 -3.83
CA GLU A 116 -4.26 -10.39 -2.73
C GLU A 116 -3.75 -9.80 -1.41
N ARG A 117 -2.58 -9.14 -1.44
CA ARG A 117 -2.03 -8.49 -0.24
C ARG A 117 -2.94 -7.40 0.26
N ALA A 118 -3.52 -6.57 -0.61
CA ALA A 118 -4.45 -5.51 -0.23
C ALA A 118 -5.66 -6.07 0.53
N ILE A 119 -6.30 -7.09 -0.04
CA ILE A 119 -7.51 -7.71 0.54
C ILE A 119 -7.19 -8.39 1.88
N ARG A 120 -6.12 -9.20 1.93
CA ARG A 120 -5.78 -9.95 3.14
C ARG A 120 -5.26 -9.07 4.26
N SER A 121 -4.44 -8.06 3.94
CA SER A 121 -3.95 -7.12 4.95
C SER A 121 -5.05 -6.22 5.50
N TRP A 122 -6.09 -5.92 4.71
CA TRP A 122 -7.26 -5.20 5.22
C TRP A 122 -7.99 -6.01 6.31
N ASN A 123 -8.13 -7.32 6.11
CA ASN A 123 -8.80 -8.19 7.08
C ASN A 123 -7.93 -8.60 8.28
N GLY A 124 -6.65 -8.90 8.04
CA GLY A 124 -5.76 -9.50 9.05
C GLY A 124 -4.62 -8.61 9.54
N GLY A 125 -4.54 -7.36 9.08
CA GLY A 125 -3.39 -6.49 9.29
C GLY A 125 -2.16 -6.92 8.47
N ASN A 126 -1.05 -6.19 8.61
CA ASN A 126 0.16 -6.39 7.80
C ASN A 126 0.83 -7.77 7.99
N HIS A 127 0.59 -8.44 9.11
CA HIS A 127 1.11 -9.77 9.44
C HIS A 127 0.02 -10.85 9.31
N TYR A 128 -0.89 -10.69 8.34
CA TYR A 128 -2.01 -11.59 8.16
C TYR A 128 -1.57 -13.06 7.96
N SER A 129 -2.39 -14.00 8.44
CA SER A 129 -2.27 -15.42 8.09
C SER A 129 -3.14 -15.73 6.87
N LYS A 130 -2.57 -16.37 5.84
CA LYS A 130 -3.34 -16.81 4.66
C LYS A 130 -4.53 -17.70 5.04
N LYS A 131 -4.33 -18.64 5.98
CA LYS A 131 -5.38 -19.53 6.48
C LYS A 131 -6.53 -18.75 7.12
N ARG A 132 -6.21 -17.76 7.97
CA ARG A 132 -7.23 -16.98 8.69
C ARG A 132 -8.00 -16.01 7.78
N THR A 133 -7.33 -15.44 6.77
CA THR A 133 -7.95 -14.47 5.86
C THR A 133 -8.59 -15.10 4.62
N GLN A 134 -8.48 -16.43 4.44
CA GLN A 134 -8.93 -17.12 3.23
C GLN A 134 -10.41 -16.88 2.90
N ARG A 135 -11.29 -17.08 3.89
CA ARG A 135 -12.74 -16.87 3.70
C ARG A 135 -13.07 -15.42 3.34
N TYR A 136 -12.36 -14.44 3.93
CA TYR A 136 -12.55 -13.04 3.60
C TYR A 136 -12.10 -12.74 2.17
N PHE A 137 -10.92 -13.23 1.80
CA PHE A 137 -10.36 -13.10 0.46
C PHE A 137 -11.31 -13.66 -0.61
N GLU A 138 -11.85 -14.85 -0.40
CA GLU A 138 -12.82 -15.48 -1.31
C GLU A 138 -14.09 -14.66 -1.49
N LYS A 139 -14.62 -14.05 -0.41
CA LYS A 139 -15.80 -13.16 -0.50
C LYS A 139 -15.54 -11.96 -1.38
N VAL A 140 -14.39 -11.30 -1.22
CA VAL A 140 -14.02 -10.12 -2.02
C VAL A 140 -13.76 -10.52 -3.47
N MET A 141 -13.00 -11.59 -3.71
CA MET A 141 -12.73 -12.08 -5.08
C MET A 141 -13.98 -12.52 -5.82
N LYS A 142 -15.00 -13.04 -5.13
CA LYS A 142 -16.31 -13.36 -5.73
C LYS A 142 -17.02 -12.11 -6.27
N LEU A 143 -16.82 -10.95 -5.66
CA LEU A 143 -17.42 -9.69 -6.12
C LEU A 143 -16.63 -9.06 -7.27
N LEU A 144 -15.29 -9.24 -7.30
CA LEU A 144 -14.43 -8.73 -8.38
C LEU A 144 -14.59 -9.46 -9.72
N LYS A 145 -15.11 -10.70 -9.69
CA LYS A 145 -15.34 -11.52 -10.88
C LYS A 145 -16.73 -11.33 -11.51
N LYS A 146 -17.56 -10.47 -10.92
CA LYS A 146 -18.87 -10.10 -11.45
C LYS A 146 -18.71 -8.92 -12.40
#